data_AF-A0A7L1UJQ0-F1
#
_entry.id   AF-A0A7L1UJQ0-F1
#
_cell.length_a   1.000
_cell.length_b   1.000
_cell.length_c   1.000
_cell.angle_alpha   90.00
_cell.angle_beta   90.00
_cell.angle_gamma   90.00
#
_symmetry.space_group_name_H-M   'P 1'
#
loop_
_entity.id
_entity.type
_entity.pdbx_description
1 polymer ?
#
loop_
_entity_poly.entity_id
_entity_poly.type
_entity_poly.pdbx_seq_one_letter_code
_entity_poly.pdbx_strand_id
1 'polypeptide(L)'
;MVQATPFVLVLFLALGAQGLSAKKCSLSGTWVNDLGSNMTISAVNANGDFTGIYFTAVSNTTEKIKKSPLLGSQHLPNELEQPTFGFTIHWSFSST
;
A
#
# COMPACT_ATOMS: atom_id res chain seq x y z
N MET A 1 49.54 -9.46 7.63
CA MET A 1 48.54 -8.93 6.69
C MET A 1 47.76 -10.09 6.13
N VAL A 2 46.48 -10.25 6.49
CA VAL A 2 45.63 -11.32 5.94
C VAL A 2 45.18 -10.86 4.56
N GLN A 3 45.75 -11.47 3.52
CA GLN A 3 45.37 -11.22 2.14
C GLN A 3 44.02 -11.90 1.88
N ALA A 4 42.94 -11.13 2.00
CA ALA A 4 41.62 -11.61 1.59
C ALA A 4 41.66 -11.87 0.09
N THR A 5 41.54 -13.14 -0.30
CA THR A 5 41.43 -13.53 -1.70
C THR A 5 40.16 -12.91 -2.30
N PRO A 6 40.17 -12.49 -3.58
CA PRO A 6 39.04 -11.81 -4.22
C PRO A 6 37.75 -12.63 -4.16
N PHE A 7 37.86 -13.96 -4.03
CA PHE A 7 36.75 -14.88 -3.84
C PHE A 7 35.96 -14.63 -2.54
N VAL A 8 36.64 -14.29 -1.45
CA VAL A 8 36.01 -13.98 -0.15
C VAL A 8 35.20 -12.69 -0.22
N LEU A 9 35.71 -11.68 -0.94
CA LEU A 9 35.02 -10.41 -1.15
C LEU A 9 33.74 -10.59 -1.98
N VAL A 10 33.79 -11.41 -3.04
CA VAL A 10 32.62 -11.75 -3.87
C VAL A 10 31.56 -12.50 -3.07
N LEU A 11 31.97 -13.41 -2.17
CA LEU A 11 31.03 -14.13 -1.30
C LEU A 11 30.30 -13.19 -0.33
N PHE A 12 31.00 -12.23 0.28
CA PHE A 12 30.38 -11.22 1.16
C PHE A 12 29.41 -10.30 0.39
N LEU A 13 29.74 -9.90 -0.83
CA LEU A 13 28.85 -9.12 -1.70
C LEU A 13 27.58 -9.91 -2.08
N ALA A 14 27.73 -11.20 -2.40
CA ALA A 14 26.61 -12.08 -2.74
C ALA A 14 25.67 -12.33 -1.54
N LEU A 15 26.20 -12.46 -0.31
CA LEU A 15 25.38 -12.59 0.90
C LEU A 15 24.71 -11.27 1.30
N GLY A 16 25.34 -10.11 1.05
CA GLY A 16 24.74 -8.80 1.35
C GLY A 16 23.56 -8.44 0.45
N ALA A 17 23.55 -8.92 -0.80
CA ALA A 17 22.49 -8.63 -1.77
C ALA A 17 21.15 -9.34 -1.49
N GLN A 18 21.15 -10.44 -0.73
CA GLN A 18 19.95 -11.22 -0.40
C GLN A 18 19.04 -10.53 0.65
N GLY A 19 19.51 -9.47 1.30
CA GLY A 19 18.78 -8.77 2.36
C GLY A 19 17.76 -7.72 1.89
N LEU A 20 17.72 -7.41 0.59
CA LEU A 20 16.76 -6.47 0.01
C LEU A 20 15.58 -7.24 -0.60
N SER A 21 14.88 -8.04 0.23
CA SER A 21 13.57 -8.53 -0.18
C SER A 21 12.67 -7.30 -0.38
N ALA A 22 12.25 -7.07 -1.63
CA ALA A 22 11.28 -6.04 -1.94
C ALA A 22 10.10 -6.23 -0.98
N LYS A 23 9.75 -5.18 -0.22
CA LYS A 23 8.59 -5.25 0.66
C LYS A 23 7.40 -5.61 -0.20
N LYS A 24 6.85 -6.79 0.06
CA LYS A 24 5.59 -7.26 -0.49
C LYS A 24 4.57 -6.12 -0.48
N CYS A 25 3.95 -5.83 -1.62
CA CYS A 25 2.95 -4.78 -1.74
C CYS A 25 1.85 -4.98 -0.69
N SER A 26 1.74 -4.02 0.23
CA SER A 26 0.74 -4.03 1.30
C SER A 26 -0.04 -2.74 1.26
N LEU A 27 -1.37 -2.84 1.20
CA LEU A 27 -2.27 -1.70 1.17
C LEU A 27 -2.40 -1.00 2.52
N SER A 28 -2.12 -1.68 3.64
CA SER A 28 -2.25 -1.10 4.98
C SER A 28 -1.28 0.06 5.19
N GLY A 29 -1.82 1.22 5.57
CA GLY A 29 -1.05 2.44 5.76
C GLY A 29 -1.75 3.69 5.27
N THR A 30 -0.97 4.76 5.10
CA THR A 30 -1.45 6.07 4.61
C THR A 30 -0.91 6.34 3.22
N TRP A 31 -1.79 6.82 2.35
CA TRP A 31 -1.55 7.06 0.94
C TRP A 31 -1.98 8.48 0.55
N VAL A 32 -1.27 9.05 -0.41
CA VAL A 32 -1.61 10.34 -1.04
C VAL A 32 -1.59 10.13 -2.56
N ASN A 33 -2.62 10.59 -3.26
CA ASN A 33 -2.60 10.59 -4.72
C ASN A 33 -2.06 11.92 -5.30
N ASP A 34 -1.90 11.95 -6.61
CA ASP A 34 -1.44 13.10 -7.39
C ASP A 34 -2.35 14.33 -7.30
N LEU A 35 -3.63 14.13 -6.99
CA LEU A 35 -4.59 15.21 -6.74
C LEU A 35 -4.52 15.77 -5.31
N GLY A 36 -3.72 15.17 -4.42
CA GLY A 36 -3.59 15.57 -3.02
C GLY A 36 -4.62 14.96 -2.06
N SER A 37 -5.46 14.04 -2.54
CA SER A 37 -6.38 13.28 -1.68
C SER A 37 -5.60 12.34 -0.76
N ASN A 38 -6.05 12.20 0.48
CA ASN A 38 -5.44 11.32 1.48
C ASN A 38 -6.33 10.09 1.71
N MET A 39 -5.71 8.93 1.93
CA MET A 39 -6.39 7.68 2.24
C MET A 39 -5.64 6.94 3.34
N THR A 40 -6.37 6.40 4.32
CA THR A 40 -5.80 5.49 5.32
C THR A 40 -6.52 4.16 5.22
N ILE A 41 -5.78 3.08 4.98
CA ILE A 41 -6.29 1.71 4.90
C ILE A 41 -5.85 0.96 6.15
N SER A 42 -6.80 0.29 6.81
CA SER A 42 -6.57 -0.55 7.97
C SER A 42 -5.77 -1.81 7.61
N ALA A 43 -5.54 -2.68 8.60
CA ALA A 43 -5.00 -4.02 8.33
C ALA A 43 -5.86 -4.75 7.27
N VAL A 44 -5.22 -5.37 6.28
CA VAL A 44 -5.91 -6.25 5.34
C VAL A 44 -6.11 -7.61 6.00
N ASN A 45 -7.34 -8.10 5.99
CA ASN A 45 -7.72 -9.37 6.58
C ASN A 45 -7.15 -10.55 5.77
N ALA A 46 -7.13 -11.75 6.38
CA ALA A 46 -6.62 -12.95 5.74
C ALA A 46 -7.38 -13.35 4.45
N ASN A 47 -8.64 -12.93 4.32
CA ASN A 47 -9.45 -13.15 3.12
C ASN A 47 -9.28 -12.06 2.04
N GLY A 48 -8.39 -11.07 2.26
CA GLY A 48 -8.16 -9.96 1.34
C GLY A 48 -8.98 -8.71 1.61
N ASP A 49 -9.98 -8.76 2.50
CA ASP A 49 -10.86 -7.62 2.76
C ASP A 49 -10.19 -6.55 3.62
N PHE A 50 -10.52 -5.29 3.36
CA PHE A 50 -10.03 -4.15 4.13
C PHE A 50 -11.05 -3.02 4.21
N THR A 51 -10.89 -2.20 5.25
CA THR A 51 -11.63 -0.95 5.44
C THR A 51 -10.66 0.22 5.51
N GLY A 52 -11.19 1.43 5.41
CA GLY A 52 -10.38 2.63 5.56
C GLY A 52 -11.20 3.91 5.55
N ILE A 53 -10.48 5.02 5.47
CA ILE A 53 -11.03 6.36 5.33
C ILE A 53 -10.39 7.04 4.13
N TYR A 54 -11.22 7.65 3.29
CA TYR A 54 -10.80 8.48 2.16
C TYR A 54 -11.15 9.95 2.45
N PHE A 55 -10.20 10.85 2.19
CA PHE A 55 -10.38 12.29 2.30
C PHE A 55 -9.95 12.93 0.98
N THR A 56 -10.94 13.22 0.14
CA THR A 56 -10.70 13.79 -1.19
C THR A 56 -10.22 15.24 -1.11
N ALA A 57 -9.34 15.65 -2.02
CA ALA A 57 -8.96 17.05 -2.20
C ALA A 57 -9.91 17.80 -3.15
N VAL A 58 -10.71 17.07 -3.95
CA VAL A 58 -11.58 17.64 -4.99
C VAL A 58 -13.00 17.06 -4.92
N SER A 59 -13.99 17.85 -5.31
CA SER A 59 -15.40 17.43 -5.43
C SER A 59 -16.10 18.22 -6.53
N ASN A 60 -17.14 17.63 -7.13
CA ASN A 60 -18.04 18.30 -8.08
C ASN A 60 -19.31 18.86 -7.39
N THR A 61 -19.34 18.88 -6.05
CA THR A 61 -20.46 19.41 -5.26
C THR A 61 -20.03 20.68 -4.52
N THR A 62 -21.00 21.50 -4.10
CA THR A 62 -20.75 22.65 -3.21
C THR A 62 -20.77 22.26 -1.72
N GLU A 63 -21.03 20.98 -1.43
CA GLU A 63 -21.03 20.47 -0.06
C GLU A 63 -19.62 20.48 0.52
N LYS A 64 -19.55 20.71 1.84
CA LYS A 64 -18.26 20.66 2.55
C LYS A 64 -17.72 19.23 2.50
N ILE A 65 -16.54 19.06 1.91
CA ILE A 65 -15.82 17.78 1.87
C ILE A 65 -15.62 17.24 3.30
N LYS A 66 -15.94 15.96 3.48
CA LYS A 66 -15.77 15.20 4.73
C LYS A 66 -15.01 13.90 4.47
N LYS A 67 -14.33 13.42 5.51
CA LYS A 67 -13.79 12.05 5.54
C LYS A 67 -14.93 11.05 5.28
N SER A 68 -14.71 10.13 4.36
CA SER A 68 -15.70 9.16 3.90
C SER A 68 -15.16 7.74 4.07
N PRO A 69 -15.95 6.79 4.61
CA PRO A 69 -15.51 5.42 4.77
C PRO A 69 -15.33 4.74 3.41
N LEU A 70 -14.37 3.81 3.36
CA LEU A 70 -14.16 2.91 2.23
C LEU A 70 -14.13 1.45 2.69
N LEU A 71 -14.58 0.57 1.80
CA LEU A 71 -14.55 -0.88 1.95
C LEU A 71 -14.00 -1.47 0.65
N GLY A 72 -13.10 -2.42 0.73
CA GLY A 72 -12.52 -3.05 -0.45
C GLY A 72 -11.97 -4.44 -0.17
N SER A 73 -11.41 -5.03 -1.22
CA SER A 73 -10.76 -6.33 -1.18
C SER A 73 -9.57 -6.36 -2.14
N GLN A 74 -8.56 -7.16 -1.83
CA GLN A 74 -7.42 -7.45 -2.69
C GLN A 74 -7.29 -8.95 -2.93
N HIS A 75 -6.71 -9.33 -4.06
CA HIS A 75 -6.28 -10.72 -4.25
C HIS A 75 -5.28 -11.13 -3.17
N LEU A 76 -5.31 -12.43 -2.82
CA LEU A 76 -4.56 -12.93 -1.68
C LEU A 76 -3.06 -12.60 -1.83
N PRO A 77 -2.47 -11.84 -0.90
CA PRO A 77 -1.11 -11.35 -1.03
C PRO A 77 -0.10 -12.49 -1.19
N ASN A 78 -0.37 -13.68 -0.67
CA ASN A 78 0.56 -14.82 -0.70
C ASN A 78 0.67 -15.51 -2.07
N GLU A 79 -0.20 -15.15 -3.02
CA GLU A 79 -0.26 -15.78 -4.34
C GLU A 79 0.41 -14.92 -5.43
N LEU A 80 0.58 -13.60 -5.19
CA LEU A 80 1.03 -12.65 -6.21
C LEU A 80 1.96 -11.58 -5.61
N GLU A 81 3.06 -11.28 -6.32
CA GLU A 81 3.99 -10.19 -5.97
C GLU A 81 3.30 -8.80 -5.98
N GLN A 82 2.33 -8.63 -6.88
CA GLN A 82 1.56 -7.39 -7.06
C GLN A 82 0.06 -7.75 -7.16
N PRO A 83 -0.63 -7.96 -6.03
CA PRO A 83 -2.04 -8.31 -6.05
C PRO A 83 -2.87 -7.14 -6.57
N THR A 84 -3.83 -7.41 -7.46
CA THR A 84 -4.82 -6.40 -7.84
C THR A 84 -5.85 -6.25 -6.72
N PHE A 85 -6.44 -5.07 -6.62
CA PHE A 85 -7.38 -4.71 -5.56
C PHE A 85 -8.44 -3.74 -6.08
N GLY A 86 -9.54 -3.64 -5.35
CA GLY A 86 -10.61 -2.69 -5.62
C GLY A 86 -11.30 -2.28 -4.32
N PHE A 87 -11.93 -1.11 -4.32
CA PHE A 87 -12.67 -0.61 -3.17
C PHE A 87 -13.80 0.32 -3.62
N THR A 88 -14.76 0.51 -2.73
CA THR A 88 -15.87 1.45 -2.85
C THR A 88 -15.75 2.49 -1.74
N ILE A 89 -16.04 3.75 -2.07
CA ILE A 89 -16.14 4.84 -1.10
C ILE A 89 -17.61 5.20 -0.95
N HIS A 90 -18.09 5.27 0.29
CA HIS A 90 -19.40 5.83 0.60
C HIS A 90 -19.24 7.28 1.03
N TRP A 91 -19.49 8.21 0.11
CA TRP A 91 -19.29 9.65 0.32
C TRP A 91 -20.21 10.21 1.42
N SER A 92 -19.63 10.71 2.51
CA SER A 92 -20.39 11.24 3.67
C SER A 92 -20.84 12.70 3.54
N PHE A 93 -20.72 13.26 2.34
CA PHE A 93 -21.03 14.66 2.00
C PHE A 93 -21.58 14.80 0.57
N SER A 94 -22.11 13.73 0.00
CA SER A 94 -22.85 13.79 -1.26
C SER A 94 -24.28 13.39 -0.96
N SER A 95 -25.22 14.31 -1.12
CA SER A 95 -26.66 14.07 -0.92
C SER A 95 -27.32 13.19 -2.00
N THR A 96 -26.57 12.28 -2.63
CA THR A 96 -27.11 11.31 -3.60
C THR A 96 -27.88 10.21 -2.90
#